data_AF-A0A268BUX2-F1
#
_entry.id   AF-A0A268BUX2-F1
#
_cell.length_a   1.000
_cell.length_b   1.000
_cell.length_c   1.000
_cell.angle_alpha   90.00
_cell.angle_beta   90.00
_cell.angle_gamma   90.00
#
_symmetry.space_group_name_H-M   'P 1'
#
loop_
_entity.id
_entity.type
_entity.pdbx_description
1 polymer ?
#
loop_
_entity_poly.entity_id
_entity_poly.type
_entity_poly.pdbx_seq_one_letter_code
_entity_poly.pdbx_strand_id
1 'polypeptide(L)' 'MNLNRLTQQIEVLREQMAEVAFEKGFTSSESIAKSQELDKLLNLYEAKRKI' A
#
# COMPACT_ATOMS: atom_id res chain seq x y z
N MET A 1 -8.40 12.04 8.94
CA MET A 1 -7.31 11.05 9.12
C MET A 1 -5.99 11.79 9.20
N ASN A 2 -5.20 11.58 10.26
CA ASN A 2 -3.87 12.22 10.41
C ASN A 2 -2.80 11.43 9.64
N LEU A 3 -1.63 12.05 9.42
CA LEU A 3 -0.52 11.43 8.69
C LEU A 3 -0.04 10.13 9.36
N ASN A 4 0.03 10.08 10.69
CA ASN A 4 0.49 8.87 11.41
C ASN A 4 -0.37 7.63 11.12
N ARG A 5 -1.70 7.79 11.11
CA ARG A 5 -2.62 6.69 10.78
C ARG A 5 -2.50 6.25 9.33
N LEU A 6 -2.22 7.20 8.42
CA LEU A 6 -1.98 6.90 7.01
C LEU A 6 -0.67 6.14 6.82
N THR A 7 0.41 6.56 7.51
CA THR A 7 1.68 5.84 7.52
C THR A 7 1.48 4.42 8.04
N GLN A 8 0.79 4.22 9.17
CA GLN A 8 0.51 2.87 9.68
C GLN A 8 -0.23 1.98 8.67
N GLN A 9 -1.21 2.53 7.94
CA GLN A 9 -1.93 1.78 6.92
C GLN A 9 -1.05 1.43 5.72
N ILE A 10 -0.15 2.33 5.31
CA ILE A 10 0.84 2.07 4.26
C ILE A 10 1.77 0.92 4.68
N GLU A 11 2.27 0.93 5.92
CA GLU A 11 3.16 -0.12 6.42
C GLU A 11 2.47 -1.50 6.42
N VAL A 12 1.27 -1.58 6.99
CA VAL A 12 0.49 -2.84 7.02
C VAL A 12 0.22 -3.35 5.61
N LEU A 13 -0.18 -2.47 4.70
CA LEU A 13 -0.52 -2.88 3.35
C LEU A 13 0.71 -3.28 2.53
N ARG A 14 1.87 -2.65 2.79
CA ARG A 14 3.15 -3.04 2.20
C ARG A 14 3.56 -4.44 2.63
N GLU A 15 3.42 -4.77 3.92
CA GLU A 15 3.69 -6.11 4.44
C GLU A 15 2.79 -7.16 3.80
N GLN A 16 1.47 -6.89 3.73
CA GLN A 16 0.52 -7.77 3.04
C GLN A 16 0.87 -7.97 1.55
N MET A 17 1.23 -6.90 0.85
CA MET A 17 1.62 -6.99 -0.56
C MET A 17 2.86 -7.88 -0.73
N ALA A 18 3.86 -7.74 0.15
CA ALA A 18 5.08 -8.54 0.12
C ALA A 18 4.80 -10.02 0.38
N GLU A 19 3.93 -10.31 1.35
CA GLU A 19 3.50 -11.68 1.70
C GLU A 19 2.78 -12.34 0.52
N VAL A 20 1.79 -11.64 -0.08
CA VAL A 20 1.05 -12.13 -1.25
C VAL A 20 1.97 -12.30 -2.46
N ALA A 21 2.92 -11.38 -2.69
CA ALA A 21 3.88 -11.51 -3.78
C ALA A 21 4.86 -12.68 -3.59
N PHE A 22 5.23 -12.97 -2.34
CA PHE A 22 6.06 -14.12 -2.00
C PHE A 22 5.31 -15.44 -2.22
N GLU A 23 4.05 -15.53 -1.81
CA GLU A 23 3.24 -16.74 -1.93
C GLU A 23 2.72 -17.00 -3.35
N LYS A 24 2.24 -15.95 -4.03
CA LYS A 24 1.46 -16.06 -5.28
C LYS A 24 2.19 -15.51 -6.50
N GLY A 25 3.32 -14.85 -6.29
CA GLY A 25 4.10 -14.19 -7.33
C GLY A 25 3.60 -12.79 -7.66
N PHE A 26 4.53 -11.92 -8.06
CA PHE A 26 4.27 -10.49 -8.31
C PHE A 26 3.23 -10.20 -9.41
N THR A 27 3.02 -11.13 -10.35
CA THR A 27 2.05 -10.99 -11.44
C THR A 27 0.69 -11.59 -11.13
N SER A 28 0.49 -12.16 -9.92
CA SER A 28 -0.82 -12.62 -9.51
C SER A 28 -1.80 -11.45 -9.46
N SER A 29 -3.06 -11.70 -9.82
CA SER A 29 -4.10 -10.67 -9.78
C SER A 29 -4.24 -10.06 -8.39
N GLU A 30 -3.95 -10.83 -7.35
CA GLU A 30 -3.99 -10.39 -5.95
C GLU A 30 -2.81 -9.48 -5.59
N SER A 31 -1.58 -9.83 -5.99
CA SER A 31 -0.41 -8.96 -5.83
C SER A 31 -0.62 -7.63 -6.57
N ILE A 32 -1.16 -7.67 -7.78
CA ILE A 32 -1.48 -6.47 -8.58
C ILE A 32 -2.55 -5.62 -7.90
N ALA A 33 -3.61 -6.24 -7.37
CA ALA A 33 -4.66 -5.51 -6.66
C ALA A 33 -4.10 -4.83 -5.39
N LYS A 34 -3.25 -5.54 -4.63
CA LYS A 34 -2.59 -5.01 -3.43
C LYS A 34 -1.62 -3.88 -3.74
N SER A 35 -0.85 -3.97 -4.83
CA SER A 35 0.05 -2.88 -5.25
C SER A 35 -0.74 -1.63 -5.63
N GLN A 36 -1.86 -1.78 -6.34
CA GLN A 36 -2.74 -0.65 -6.69
C GLN A 36 -3.40 -0.01 -5.46
N GLU A 37 -3.73 -0.79 -4.44
CA GLU A 37 -4.24 -0.28 -3.17
C GLU A 37 -3.16 0.50 -2.41
N LEU A 38 -1.93 0.00 -2.39
CA LEU A 38 -0.77 0.67 -1.79
C LEU A 38 -0.46 2.00 -2.49
N ASP A 39 -0.46 2.02 -3.82
CA ASP A 39 -0.25 3.24 -4.60
C ASP A 39 -1.28 4.33 -4.29
N LYS A 40 -2.56 3.96 -4.08
CA LYS A 40 -3.60 4.92 -3.68
C LYS A 40 -3.30 5.54 -2.33
N LEU A 41 -2.84 4.76 -1.35
CA LEU A 41 -2.48 5.27 -0.02
C LEU A 41 -1.24 6.17 -0.07
N LEU A 42 -0.23 5.81 -0.86
CA LEU A 42 0.96 6.62 -1.08
C LEU A 42 0.60 7.97 -1.72
N ASN A 43 -0.23 7.97 -2.76
CA ASN A 43 -0.72 9.20 -3.40
C ASN A 43 -1.49 10.08 -2.42
N LEU A 44 -2.34 9.50 -1.57
CA LEU A 44 -3.05 10.24 -0.52
C LEU A 44 -2.09 10.86 0.51
N TYR A 45 -1.03 10.13 0.86
CA TYR A 45 -0.02 10.61 1.80
C TYR A 45 0.76 11.78 1.22
N GLU A 46 1.19 11.67 -0.03
CA GLU A 46 1.87 12.76 -0.73
C GLU A 46 0.99 14.01 -0.85
N ALA A 47 -0.29 13.83 -1.20
CA ALA A 47 -1.25 14.92 -1.29
C ALA A 47 -1.42 15.63 0.06
N LYS A 48 -1.46 14.87 1.18
CA LYS A 48 -1.56 15.43 2.53
C LYS A 48 -0.28 16.08 3.04
N ARG A 49 0.89 15.65 2.57
CA ARG A 49 2.19 16.20 2.95
C ARG A 49 2.52 17.50 2.22
N LYS A 50 1.93 17.74 1.05
CA LYS A 50 2.11 18.96 0.23
C LYS A 50 1.19 20.12 0.64
N ILE A 51 0.33 19.92 1.64
CA ILE A 51 -0.57 20.92 2.24
C ILE A 51 0.02 21.35 3.58
#